data_AF-A0A4Z1T0Z1-F1
#
_entry.id   AF-A0A4Z1T0Z1-F1
#
_cell.length_a   1.000
_cell.length_b   1.000
_cell.length_c   1.000
_cell.angle_alpha   90.00
_cell.angle_beta   90.00
_cell.angle_gamma   90.00
#
_symmetry.space_group_name_H-M   'P 1'
#
loop_
_entity.id
_entity.type
_entity.pdbx_description
1 polymer ?
#
loop_
_entity_poly.entity_id
_entity_poly.type
_entity_poly.pdbx_seq_one_letter_code
_entity_poly.pdbx_strand_id
1 'polypeptide(L)'
;MTALMHAASRGQTEVVRLLRPLEARLQDGRGWTALMHAVGRGHEECVGLLLLERDLKDGEGRTAEDVANGLPDGERRRITPLLRRKVQLPDLPEELLGYRMGNTVDILLLDAYRKILCTSVTDVLHSGHG
;
A
#
# COMPACT_ATOMS: atom_id res chain seq x y z
N MET A 1 -7.02 -12.60 -9.89
CA MET A 1 -6.67 -13.19 -8.58
C MET A 1 -5.22 -13.58 -8.65
N THR A 2 -4.39 -13.11 -7.72
CA THR A 2 -2.94 -13.35 -7.68
C THR A 2 -2.52 -13.96 -6.34
N ALA A 3 -1.25 -14.34 -6.19
CA ALA A 3 -0.76 -14.91 -4.93
C ALA A 3 -0.83 -13.89 -3.78
N LEU A 4 -0.52 -12.62 -4.04
CA LEU A 4 -0.64 -11.51 -3.10
C LEU A 4 -2.09 -11.31 -2.63
N MET A 5 -3.07 -11.40 -3.55
CA MET A 5 -4.50 -11.30 -3.19
C MET A 5 -4.93 -12.45 -2.29
N HIS A 6 -4.48 -13.68 -2.57
CA HIS A 6 -4.74 -14.83 -1.71
C HIS A 6 -4.09 -14.67 -0.33
N ALA A 7 -2.83 -14.22 -0.27
CA ALA A 7 -2.12 -13.96 0.98
C ALA A 7 -2.81 -12.89 1.82
N ALA A 8 -3.21 -11.78 1.18
CA ALA A 8 -3.93 -10.68 1.81
C ALA A 8 -5.31 -11.12 2.34
N SER A 9 -6.05 -11.93 1.58
CA SER A 9 -7.35 -12.49 2.01
C SER A 9 -7.24 -13.47 3.17
N ARG A 10 -6.06 -14.05 3.40
CA ARG A 10 -5.79 -15.00 4.49
C ARG A 10 -5.02 -14.37 5.67
N GLY A 11 -4.69 -13.08 5.59
CA GLY A 11 -3.92 -12.39 6.63
C GLY A 11 -2.47 -12.86 6.75
N GLN A 12 -1.88 -13.39 5.66
CA GLN A 12 -0.50 -13.91 5.66
C GLN A 12 0.50 -12.75 5.50
N THR A 13 0.69 -11.97 6.55
CA THR A 13 1.49 -10.72 6.56
C THR A 13 2.87 -10.89 5.93
N GLU A 14 3.61 -11.94 6.27
CA GLU A 14 4.97 -12.17 5.73
C GLU A 14 4.98 -12.50 4.24
N VAL A 15 3.99 -13.26 3.77
CA VAL A 15 3.82 -13.54 2.34
C VAL A 15 3.42 -12.25 1.59
N VAL A 16 2.59 -11.41 2.20
CA VAL A 16 2.26 -10.08 1.67
C VAL A 16 3.49 -9.20 1.55
N ARG A 17 4.39 -9.18 2.54
CA ARG A 17 5.66 -8.43 2.47
C ARG A 17 6.51 -8.89 1.29
N LEU A 18 6.62 -10.20 1.10
CA LEU A 18 7.43 -10.80 0.03
C LEU A 18 6.86 -10.52 -1.36
N LEU A 19 5.54 -10.61 -1.52
CA LEU A 19 4.87 -10.54 -2.83
C LEU A 19 4.49 -9.11 -3.23
N ARG A 20 4.34 -8.17 -2.29
CA ARG A 20 3.96 -6.78 -2.59
C ARG A 20 4.85 -6.12 -3.65
N PRO A 21 6.19 -6.25 -3.64
CA PRO A 21 7.02 -5.65 -4.68
C PRO A 21 6.77 -6.20 -6.10
N LEU A 22 6.20 -7.40 -6.21
CA LEU A 22 6.02 -8.12 -7.48
C LEU A 22 4.60 -7.97 -8.04
N GLU A 23 3.59 -7.98 -7.17
CA GLU A 23 2.19 -8.12 -7.58
C GLU A 23 1.30 -6.94 -7.12
N ALA A 24 1.88 -5.91 -6.50
CA ALA A 24 1.11 -4.75 -6.07
C ALA A 24 0.33 -4.11 -7.22
N ARG A 25 -0.85 -3.56 -6.87
CA ARG A 25 -1.77 -2.84 -7.78
C ARG A 25 -2.42 -3.70 -8.87
N LEU A 26 -2.14 -5.00 -8.93
CA LEU A 26 -2.89 -5.91 -9.80
C LEU A 26 -4.34 -6.01 -9.32
N GLN A 27 -5.26 -6.26 -10.26
CA GLN A 27 -6.68 -6.40 -10.01
C GLN A 27 -7.18 -7.77 -10.50
N ASP A 28 -8.11 -8.37 -9.76
CA ASP A 28 -8.81 -9.56 -10.21
C ASP A 28 -9.95 -9.23 -11.20
N GLY A 29 -10.71 -10.24 -11.62
CA GLY A 29 -11.80 -10.07 -12.59
C GLY A 29 -12.95 -9.18 -12.11
N ARG A 30 -13.00 -8.80 -10.83
CA ARG A 30 -13.96 -7.82 -10.28
C ARG A 30 -13.33 -6.43 -10.10
N GLY A 31 -12.08 -6.24 -10.49
CA GLY A 31 -11.31 -5.04 -10.20
C GLY A 31 -10.75 -5.01 -8.78
N TRP A 32 -10.85 -6.11 -8.00
CA TRP A 32 -10.39 -6.08 -6.61
C TRP A 32 -8.87 -6.19 -6.50
N THR A 33 -8.28 -5.33 -5.68
CA THR A 33 -6.85 -5.35 -5.36
C THR A 33 -6.59 -6.20 -4.10
N ALA A 34 -5.32 -6.45 -3.78
CA ALA A 34 -4.95 -7.16 -2.55
C ALA A 34 -5.41 -6.41 -1.29
N LEU A 35 -5.35 -5.08 -1.29
CA LEU A 35 -5.86 -4.25 -0.19
C LEU A 35 -7.37 -4.47 0.04
N MET A 36 -8.18 -4.51 -1.02
CA MET A 36 -9.63 -4.73 -0.89
C MET A 36 -9.95 -6.10 -0.29
N HIS A 37 -9.18 -7.13 -0.64
CA HIS A 37 -9.27 -8.45 -0.03
C HIS A 37 -8.87 -8.45 1.45
N ALA A 38 -7.83 -7.72 1.85
CA ALA A 38 -7.42 -7.58 3.25
C ALA A 38 -8.46 -6.80 4.08
N VAL A 39 -8.99 -5.70 3.55
CA VAL A 39 -10.05 -4.90 4.17
C VAL A 39 -11.31 -5.74 4.36
N GLY A 40 -11.77 -6.42 3.31
CA GLY A 40 -12.97 -7.26 3.35
C GLY A 40 -12.91 -8.42 4.35
N ARG A 41 -11.70 -8.77 4.82
CA ARG A 41 -11.44 -9.81 5.81
C ARG A 41 -10.96 -9.29 7.16
N GLY A 42 -10.82 -7.97 7.33
CA GLY A 42 -10.40 -7.35 8.58
C GLY A 42 -8.92 -7.58 8.95
N HIS A 43 -8.05 -7.85 7.98
CA HIS A 43 -6.63 -8.14 8.23
C HIS A 43 -5.79 -6.84 8.33
N GLU A 44 -5.84 -6.21 9.50
CA GLU A 44 -5.22 -4.89 9.80
C GLU A 44 -3.75 -4.76 9.37
N GLU A 45 -2.91 -5.76 9.66
CA GLU A 45 -1.49 -5.72 9.30
C GLU A 45 -1.28 -5.70 7.79
N CYS A 46 -2.04 -6.54 7.07
CA CYS A 46 -2.03 -6.57 5.61
C CYS A 46 -2.53 -5.24 5.03
N VAL A 47 -3.54 -4.62 5.65
CA VAL A 47 -4.03 -3.28 5.27
C VAL A 47 -2.90 -2.24 5.38
N GLY A 48 -2.16 -2.24 6.50
CA GLY A 48 -1.02 -1.33 6.69
C GLY A 48 0.08 -1.49 5.63
N LEU A 49 0.34 -2.72 5.19
CA LEU A 49 1.35 -3.00 4.16
C LEU A 49 0.92 -2.61 2.75
N LEU A 50 -0.39 -2.59 2.48
CA LEU A 50 -0.96 -2.43 1.14
C LEU A 50 -1.56 -1.04 0.89
N LEU A 51 -1.30 -0.06 1.77
CA LEU A 51 -1.82 1.31 1.70
C LEU A 51 -1.53 2.08 0.40
N LEU A 52 -0.59 1.60 -0.42
CA LEU A 52 -0.27 2.14 -1.74
C LEU A 52 -1.40 1.93 -2.76
N GLU A 53 -2.32 1.01 -2.50
CA GLU A 53 -3.46 0.66 -3.37
C GLU A 53 -4.74 1.41 -3.01
N ARG A 54 -4.73 2.30 -2.00
CA ARG A 54 -5.94 2.90 -1.41
C ARG A 54 -6.85 3.63 -2.41
N ASP A 55 -6.25 4.26 -3.42
CA ASP A 55 -6.96 5.09 -4.39
C ASP A 55 -7.39 4.30 -5.64
N LEU A 56 -7.03 3.01 -5.72
CA LEU A 56 -7.47 2.14 -6.81
C LEU A 56 -8.96 1.82 -6.63
N LYS A 57 -9.66 1.76 -7.76
CA LYS A 57 -11.10 1.52 -7.82
C LYS A 57 -11.38 0.15 -8.40
N ASP A 58 -12.34 -0.56 -7.82
CA ASP A 58 -12.84 -1.81 -8.37
C ASP A 58 -13.73 -1.59 -9.61
N GLY A 59 -14.29 -2.67 -10.15
CA GLY A 59 -15.19 -2.61 -11.31
C GLY A 59 -16.49 -1.85 -11.06
N GLU A 60 -16.84 -1.58 -9.79
CA GLU A 60 -18.00 -0.77 -9.39
C GLU A 60 -17.60 0.69 -9.09
N GLY A 61 -16.33 1.06 -9.26
CA GLY A 61 -15.82 2.39 -8.95
C GLY A 61 -15.54 2.63 -7.46
N ARG A 62 -15.58 1.60 -6.63
CA ARG A 62 -15.35 1.68 -5.18
C ARG A 62 -13.87 1.58 -4.82
N THR A 63 -13.44 2.39 -3.87
CA THR A 63 -12.11 2.31 -3.24
C THR A 63 -12.08 1.31 -2.10
N ALA A 64 -10.89 1.04 -1.55
CA ALA A 64 -10.76 0.21 -0.36
C ALA A 64 -11.51 0.80 0.87
N GLU A 65 -11.64 2.13 0.96
CA GLU A 65 -12.43 2.77 2.02
C GLU A 65 -13.94 2.54 1.81
N ASP A 66 -14.41 2.59 0.57
CA ASP A 66 -15.80 2.28 0.24
C ASP A 66 -16.16 0.82 0.58
N VAL A 67 -15.22 -0.11 0.35
CA VAL A 67 -15.35 -1.51 0.79
C VAL A 67 -15.44 -1.60 2.31
N ALA A 68 -14.59 -0.86 3.05
CA ALA A 68 -14.63 -0.84 4.52
C ALA A 68 -15.96 -0.28 5.07
N ASN A 69 -16.55 0.70 4.39
CA ASN A 69 -17.84 1.29 4.79
C ASN A 69 -19.01 0.30 4.67
N GLY A 70 -18.90 -0.71 3.79
CA GLY A 70 -19.87 -1.80 3.67
C GLY A 70 -19.70 -2.93 4.69
N LEU A 71 -18.67 -2.90 5.55
CA LEU A 71 -18.44 -3.91 6.59
C LEU A 71 -19.33 -3.70 7.81
N PRO A 72 -19.57 -4.76 8.61
CA PRO A 72 -20.19 -4.63 9.92
C PRO A 72 -19.38 -3.68 10.83
N ASP A 73 -20.07 -3.07 11.79
CA ASP A 73 -19.52 -2.03 12.66
C ASP A 73 -18.23 -2.43 13.39
N GLY A 74 -18.08 -3.71 13.74
CA GLY A 74 -16.92 -4.23 14.46
C GLY A 74 -15.62 -4.12 13.66
N GLU A 75 -15.61 -4.69 12.46
CA GLU A 75 -14.45 -4.67 11.56
C GLU A 75 -14.19 -3.26 11.01
N ARG A 76 -15.26 -2.54 10.64
CA ARG A 76 -15.17 -1.17 10.12
C ARG A 76 -14.44 -0.24 11.09
N ARG A 77 -14.79 -0.28 12.39
CA ARG A 77 -14.17 0.55 13.42
C ARG A 77 -12.66 0.37 13.53
N ARG A 78 -12.16 -0.83 13.24
CA ARG A 78 -10.74 -1.17 13.34
C ARG A 78 -9.97 -0.80 12.06
N ILE A 79 -10.59 -1.00 10.90
CA ILE A 79 -9.93 -0.85 9.59
C ILE A 79 -9.96 0.58 9.05
N THR A 80 -11.08 1.31 9.17
CA THR A 80 -11.22 2.65 8.60
C THR A 80 -10.12 3.64 9.04
N PRO A 81 -9.68 3.68 10.33
CA PRO A 81 -8.57 4.54 10.75
C PRO A 81 -7.24 4.22 10.06
N LEU A 82 -6.99 2.94 9.75
CA LEU A 82 -5.76 2.50 9.09
C LEU A 82 -5.68 3.00 7.64
N LEU A 83 -6.82 2.97 6.92
CA LEU A 83 -6.91 3.47 5.55
C LEU A 83 -6.72 4.99 5.47
N ARG A 84 -7.25 5.72 6.45
CA ARG A 84 -7.11 7.19 6.55
C ARG A 84 -5.76 7.65 7.04
N ARG A 85 -4.88 6.74 7.49
CA ARG A 85 -3.52 7.10 7.90
C ARG A 85 -2.83 7.76 6.73
N LYS A 86 -2.60 9.08 6.83
CA LYS A 86 -1.72 9.79 5.90
C LYS A 86 -0.35 9.13 6.08
N VAL A 87 0.15 8.49 5.03
CA VAL A 87 1.54 8.07 5.01
C VAL A 87 2.33 9.37 5.11
N GLN A 88 2.96 9.58 6.25
CA GLN A 88 3.91 10.67 6.42
C GLN A 88 5.04 10.34 5.44
N LEU A 89 5.02 10.98 4.27
CA LEU A 89 6.25 11.11 3.50
C LEU A 89 7.21 11.85 4.43
N PRO A 90 8.43 11.36 4.70
CA PRO A 90 9.42 12.18 5.37
C PRO A 90 9.52 13.49 4.59
N ASP A 91 9.46 14.61 5.30
CA ASP A 91 9.45 15.94 4.69
C ASP A 91 10.53 16.01 3.61
N LEU A 92 10.09 16.15 2.36
CA LEU A 92 11.00 16.21 1.22
C LEU A 92 11.91 17.43 1.46
N PRO A 93 13.24 17.30 1.41
CA PRO A 93 14.13 18.45 1.62
C PRO A 93 13.71 19.57 0.66
N GLU A 94 13.64 20.82 1.15
CA GLU A 94 13.10 21.97 0.40
C GLU A 94 13.78 22.16 -0.97
N GLU A 95 15.00 21.64 -1.12
CA GLU A 95 15.79 21.56 -2.34
C GLU A 95 15.05 20.89 -3.52
N LEU A 96 14.08 20.01 -3.24
CA LEU A 96 13.26 19.34 -4.25
C LEU A 96 11.92 20.04 -4.53
N LEU A 97 11.52 21.05 -3.73
CA LEU A 97 10.31 21.86 -3.98
C LEU A 97 10.47 22.85 -5.14
N GLY A 98 11.72 23.15 -5.53
CA GLY A 98 12.05 24.05 -6.64
C GLY A 98 12.05 23.40 -8.03
N TYR A 99 11.88 22.07 -8.13
CA TYR A 99 11.90 21.39 -9.42
C TYR A 99 10.58 21.62 -10.15
N ARG A 100 10.61 22.55 -11.12
CA ARG A 100 9.49 22.84 -12.02
C ARG A 100 9.19 21.57 -12.83
N MET A 101 8.16 20.82 -12.42
CA MET A 101 7.59 19.66 -13.11
C MET A 101 7.39 19.98 -14.59
N GLY A 102 8.32 19.52 -15.42
CA GLY A 102 8.45 20.02 -16.79
C GLY A 102 8.76 18.94 -17.81
N ASN A 103 9.44 17.85 -17.44
CA ASN A 103 9.90 16.86 -18.42
C ASN A 103 9.69 15.42 -17.96
N THR A 104 9.46 14.52 -18.92
CA THR A 104 9.13 13.09 -18.78
C THR A 104 10.13 12.24 -17.97
N VAL A 105 11.29 12.81 -17.61
CA VAL A 105 12.30 12.21 -16.72
C VAL A 105 11.94 12.28 -15.23
N ASP A 106 11.00 13.15 -14.81
CA ASP A 106 10.65 13.38 -13.40
C ASP A 106 9.84 12.23 -12.76
N ILE A 107 9.06 11.50 -13.57
CA ILE A 107 8.29 10.33 -13.09
C ILE A 107 9.26 9.22 -12.67
N LEU A 108 10.38 9.06 -13.36
CA LEU A 108 11.39 8.06 -13.04
C LEU A 108 12.12 8.40 -11.73
N LEU A 109 12.31 9.68 -11.43
CA LEU A 109 12.93 10.13 -10.18
C LEU A 109 11.99 9.90 -8.99
N LEU A 110 10.69 10.20 -9.15
CA LEU A 110 9.69 9.91 -8.11
C LEU A 110 9.49 8.39 -7.89
N ASP A 111 9.51 7.60 -8.98
CA ASP A 111 9.39 6.14 -8.91
C ASP A 111 10.66 5.50 -8.32
N ALA A 112 11.85 6.05 -8.62
CA ALA A 112 13.11 5.67 -7.99
C ALA A 112 13.12 6.02 -6.50
N TYR A 113 12.65 7.21 -6.11
CA TYR A 113 12.54 7.60 -4.69
C TYR A 113 11.56 6.71 -3.93
N ARG A 114 10.42 6.35 -4.54
CA ARG A 114 9.45 5.41 -3.97
C ARG A 114 10.03 3.99 -3.81
N LYS A 115 10.90 3.56 -4.72
CA LYS A 115 11.63 2.29 -4.64
C LYS A 115 12.72 2.31 -3.54
N ILE A 116 13.48 3.40 -3.43
CA ILE A 116 14.54 3.58 -2.41
C ILE A 116 13.94 3.60 -0.98
N LEU A 117 12.81 4.25 -0.77
CA LEU A 117 12.12 4.24 0.53
C LEU A 117 11.56 2.84 0.90
N CYS A 118 11.36 1.94 -0.06
CA CYS A 118 10.97 0.55 0.23
C CYS A 118 12.15 -0.34 0.64
N THR A 119 13.37 -0.02 0.23
CA THR A 119 14.58 -0.82 0.54
C THR A 119 15.22 -0.44 1.87
N SER A 120 15.03 0.79 2.38
CA SER A 120 15.72 1.26 3.59
C SER A 120 15.20 0.66 4.92
N VAL A 121 14.05 -0.03 4.93
CA VAL A 121 13.56 -0.69 6.16
C VAL A 121 14.32 -1.98 6.50
N THR A 122 15.09 -2.55 5.56
CA THR A 122 15.90 -3.77 5.82
C THR A 122 17.34 -3.50 6.25
N ASP A 123 17.86 -2.28 6.10
CA ASP A 123 19.27 -1.97 6.41
C ASP A 123 19.52 -1.48 7.86
N VAL A 124 18.47 -1.23 8.65
CA VAL A 124 18.64 -0.79 10.05
C VAL A 124 18.96 -1.96 11.01
N LEU A 125 18.98 -3.22 10.56
CA LEU A 125 19.33 -4.37 11.41
C LEU A 125 20.74 -4.96 11.19
N HIS A 126 21.58 -4.40 10.31
CA HIS A 126 22.92 -4.96 10.04
C HIS A 126 24.12 -4.02 10.19
N SER A 127 24.00 -2.86 10.85
CA SER A 127 25.20 -2.07 11.18
C SER A 127 25.09 -1.42 12.55
N GLY A 128 25.46 -2.22 13.55
CA GLY A 128 25.78 -1.80 14.91
C GLY A 128 26.64 -2.86 15.59
N HIS A 129 27.75 -3.25 14.96
CA HIS A 129 28.88 -3.92 15.62
C HIS A 129 29.82 -2.84 16.18
N GLY A 130 30.34 -3.03 17.39
CA GLY A 130 31.48 -2.28 17.93
C GLY A 130 31.41 -2.09 19.42
#